data_AF-A0A918MR84-F1
#
_entry.id   AF-A0A918MR84-F1
#
_cell.length_a   1.000
_cell.length_b   1.000
_cell.length_c   1.000
_cell.angle_alpha   90.00
_cell.angle_beta   90.00
_cell.angle_gamma   90.00
#
_symmetry.space_group_name_H-M   'P 1'
#
loop_
_entity.id
_entity.type
_entity.pdbx_description
1 polymer ?
#
loop_
_entity_poly.entity_id
_entity_poly.type
_entity_poly.pdbx_seq_one_letter_code
_entity_poly.pdbx_strand_id
1 'polypeptide(L)'
;MFGGLAQGAAPALLGAAGVPVPEQVLWRPGTCDAPRNVKRLVAAGPVVAKPAADGSSMSVQRVDSFSQLARVATEVHSGQSELLVKPLLPGREFTVAVVGDQVLPVVEIELATPVFDDTAKYQPGAVGEVCPARISDDLTSRLQNLALRAHKALGFAQ
;
A
#
# COMPACT_ATOMS: atom_id res chain seq x y z
N MET A 1 0.81 -0.70 -24.18
CA MET A 1 0.78 -1.88 -23.29
C MET A 1 1.24 -1.41 -21.93
N PHE A 2 0.33 -0.92 -21.07
CA PHE A 2 0.70 -0.46 -19.73
C PHE A 2 0.96 -1.70 -18.87
N GLY A 3 2.21 -2.17 -18.88
CA GLY A 3 2.66 -3.19 -17.95
C GLY A 3 2.58 -2.59 -16.56
N GLY A 4 1.60 -3.01 -15.76
CA GLY A 4 1.55 -2.68 -14.35
C GLY A 4 2.89 -3.08 -13.72
N LEU A 5 3.64 -2.11 -13.20
CA LEU A 5 4.87 -2.40 -12.49
C LEU A 5 4.56 -3.41 -11.40
N ALA A 6 5.25 -4.55 -11.43
CA ALA A 6 5.15 -5.55 -10.38
C ALA A 6 5.38 -4.85 -9.02
N GLN A 7 4.57 -5.18 -8.02
CA GLN A 7 4.61 -4.53 -6.70
C GLN A 7 6.00 -4.61 -6.04
N GLY A 8 6.88 -5.53 -6.49
CA GLY A 8 8.27 -5.62 -6.06
C GLY A 8 9.25 -4.62 -6.69
N ALA A 9 8.97 -4.08 -7.89
CA ALA A 9 9.90 -3.20 -8.60
C ALA A 9 9.67 -1.70 -8.31
N ALA A 10 8.40 -1.29 -8.15
CA ALA A 10 8.06 0.11 -7.88
C ALA A 10 8.72 0.70 -6.61
N PRO A 11 8.81 -0.02 -5.47
CA PRO A 11 9.44 0.49 -4.25
C PRO A 11 10.89 0.94 -4.43
N ALA A 12 11.68 0.17 -5.20
CA ALA A 12 13.08 0.47 -5.42
C ALA A 12 13.26 1.75 -6.26
N LEU A 13 12.44 1.91 -7.31
CA LEU A 13 12.42 3.11 -8.15
C LEU A 13 11.99 4.36 -7.36
N LEU A 14 10.95 4.22 -6.54
CA LEU A 14 10.47 5.30 -5.68
C LEU A 14 11.51 5.70 -4.62
N GLY A 15 12.14 4.72 -3.96
CA GLY A 15 13.20 4.96 -2.99
C GLY A 15 14.40 5.66 -3.62
N ALA A 16 14.84 5.24 -4.81
CA ALA A 16 15.91 5.89 -5.55
C ALA A 16 15.59 7.34 -5.94
N ALA A 17 14.30 7.67 -6.13
CA ALA A 17 13.82 9.03 -6.38
C ALA A 17 13.59 9.87 -5.10
N GLY A 18 13.95 9.35 -3.93
CA GLY A 18 13.77 10.04 -2.65
C GLY A 18 12.31 10.12 -2.20
N VAL A 19 11.45 9.25 -2.72
CA VAL A 19 10.08 9.05 -2.21
C VAL A 19 10.16 8.06 -1.04
N PRO A 20 9.68 8.41 0.17
CA PRO A 20 9.70 7.51 1.29
C PRO A 20 8.74 6.35 1.02
N VAL A 21 9.25 5.13 1.13
CA VAL A 21 8.46 3.90 0.98
C VAL A 21 8.64 3.08 2.25
N PRO A 22 7.53 2.62 2.89
CA PRO A 22 7.66 1.75 4.05
C PRO A 22 8.33 0.43 3.67
N GLU A 23 8.98 -0.19 4.66
CA GLU A 23 9.50 -1.54 4.51
C GLU A 23 8.40 -2.48 4.03
N GLN A 24 8.74 -3.33 3.06
CA GLN A 24 7.85 -4.35 2.56
C GLN A 24 8.63 -5.59 2.19
N VAL A 25 8.01 -6.74 2.40
CA VAL A 25 8.62 -8.03 2.08
C VAL A 25 7.69 -8.81 1.15
N LEU A 26 8.25 -9.29 0.04
CA LEU A 26 7.62 -10.32 -0.76
C LEU A 26 8.02 -11.69 -0.21
N TRP A 27 7.02 -12.51 0.09
CA TRP A 27 7.20 -13.84 0.61
C TRP A 27 6.28 -14.78 -0.16
N ARG A 28 6.81 -15.86 -0.75
CA ARG A 28 6.00 -16.92 -1.38
C ARG A 28 5.63 -17.99 -0.34
N PRO A 29 4.36 -18.09 0.10
CA PRO A 29 3.95 -19.15 1.02
C PRO A 29 4.06 -20.53 0.36
N GLY A 30 4.56 -21.53 1.08
CA GLY A 30 4.57 -22.92 0.61
C GLY A 30 5.68 -23.79 1.19
N THR A 31 6.92 -23.61 0.73
CA THR A 31 8.02 -24.57 0.95
C THR A 31 8.92 -24.27 2.15
N CYS A 32 8.74 -23.12 2.80
CA CYS A 32 9.54 -22.73 3.96
C CYS A 32 8.73 -21.90 4.95
N ASP A 33 9.20 -21.90 6.19
CA ASP A 33 8.77 -21.00 7.24
C ASP A 33 8.83 -19.53 6.79
N ALA A 34 7.99 -18.68 7.38
CA ALA A 34 8.04 -17.24 7.12
C ALA A 34 9.48 -16.70 7.33
N PRO A 35 10.03 -15.90 6.40
CA PRO A 35 11.40 -15.44 6.50
C PRO A 35 11.57 -14.48 7.70
N ARG A 36 12.82 -14.35 8.18
CA ARG A 36 13.13 -13.61 9.41
C ARG A 36 12.62 -12.17 9.40
N ASN A 37 12.66 -11.49 8.25
CA ASN A 37 12.16 -10.13 8.07
C ASN A 37 10.63 -10.06 8.19
N VAL A 38 9.86 -10.99 7.59
CA VAL A 38 8.41 -11.08 7.84
C VAL A 38 8.12 -11.32 9.30
N LYS A 39 8.85 -12.25 9.94
CA LYS A 39 8.66 -12.54 11.36
C LYS A 39 8.95 -11.31 12.23
N ARG A 40 9.99 -10.55 11.90
CA ARG A 40 10.33 -9.29 12.56
C ARG A 40 9.22 -8.24 12.42
N LEU A 41 8.63 -8.09 11.24
CA LEU A 41 7.54 -7.13 11.03
C LEU A 41 6.33 -7.44 11.91
N VAL A 42 5.88 -8.70 11.94
CA VAL A 42 4.74 -9.13 12.77
C VAL A 42 5.05 -9.00 14.26
N ALA A 43 6.28 -9.27 14.69
CA ALA A 43 6.69 -9.08 16.08
C ALA A 43 6.74 -7.60 16.50
N ALA A 44 6.98 -6.69 15.56
CA ALA A 44 7.04 -5.25 15.83
C ALA A 44 5.65 -4.60 15.91
N GLY A 45 4.61 -5.22 15.35
CA GLY A 45 3.24 -4.75 15.41
C GLY A 45 2.35 -5.31 14.30
N PRO A 46 1.11 -4.82 14.18
CA PRO A 46 0.20 -5.24 13.13
C PRO A 46 0.78 -4.99 11.74
N VAL A 47 0.57 -5.94 10.84
CA VAL A 47 0.97 -5.86 9.44
C VAL A 47 -0.24 -5.97 8.52
N VAL A 48 -0.09 -5.48 7.31
CA VAL A 48 -0.98 -5.73 6.19
C VAL A 48 -0.34 -6.79 5.30
N ALA A 49 -1.10 -7.82 4.95
CA ALA A 49 -0.70 -8.87 4.04
C ALA A 49 -1.68 -8.93 2.86
N LYS A 50 -1.16 -8.99 1.63
CA LYS A 50 -1.98 -9.16 0.42
C LYS A 50 -1.22 -9.92 -0.69
N PRO A 51 -1.90 -10.62 -1.60
CA PRO A 51 -1.27 -11.15 -2.80
C PRO A 51 -0.60 -10.04 -3.63
N ALA A 52 0.64 -10.26 -4.07
CA ALA A 52 1.44 -9.29 -4.83
C ALA A 52 0.93 -9.08 -6.26
N ALA A 53 0.18 -10.04 -6.81
CA ALA A 53 -0.45 -9.93 -8.13
C ALA A 53 -1.81 -9.22 -8.08
N ASP A 54 -2.37 -8.97 -6.90
CA ASP A 54 -3.66 -8.29 -6.78
C ASP A 54 -3.48 -6.75 -6.78
N GLY A 55 -3.99 -6.13 -7.84
CA GLY A 55 -4.06 -4.67 -8.00
C GLY A 55 -5.24 -4.03 -7.28
N SER A 56 -6.17 -4.82 -6.74
CA SER A 56 -7.35 -4.35 -6.04
C SER A 56 -7.19 -4.50 -4.53
N SER A 57 -7.79 -3.60 -3.73
CA SER A 57 -7.77 -3.74 -2.26
C SER A 57 -8.62 -4.92 -1.73
N MET A 58 -9.07 -5.83 -2.61
CA MET A 58 -9.99 -6.93 -2.28
C MET A 58 -9.35 -8.02 -1.44
N SER A 59 -8.01 -8.12 -1.48
CA SER A 59 -7.26 -9.16 -0.77
C SER A 59 -6.41 -8.62 0.38
N VAL A 60 -6.72 -7.43 0.89
CA VAL A 60 -5.95 -6.79 1.97
C VAL A 60 -6.38 -7.36 3.32
N GLN A 61 -5.48 -8.08 3.99
CA GLN A 61 -5.73 -8.64 5.32
C GLN A 61 -4.87 -7.99 6.38
N ARG A 62 -5.48 -7.56 7.48
CA ARG A 62 -4.79 -7.19 8.71
C ARG A 62 -4.33 -8.44 9.44
N VAL A 63 -3.08 -8.44 9.89
CA VAL A 63 -2.44 -9.54 10.61
C VAL A 63 -1.80 -8.99 11.88
N ASP A 64 -2.35 -9.37 13.03
CA ASP A 64 -1.92 -8.97 14.37
C ASP A 64 -1.06 -10.05 15.06
N SER A 65 -0.93 -11.24 14.47
CA SER A 65 -0.20 -12.35 15.09
C SER A 65 0.37 -13.35 14.07
N PHE A 66 1.35 -14.15 14.52
CA PHE A 66 1.90 -15.25 13.72
C PHE A 66 0.85 -16.29 13.33
N SER A 67 -0.11 -16.60 14.20
CA SER A 67 -1.18 -17.54 13.91
C SER A 67 -2.09 -17.03 12.79
N GLN A 68 -2.39 -15.72 12.79
CA GLN A 68 -3.12 -15.09 11.69
C GLN A 68 -2.28 -15.07 10.40
N LEU A 69 -0.99 -14.76 10.48
CA LEU A 69 -0.08 -14.81 9.33
C LEU A 69 -0.09 -16.19 8.66
N ALA A 70 -0.01 -17.27 9.44
CA ALA A 70 -0.05 -18.64 8.93
C ALA A 70 -1.37 -18.96 8.22
N ARG A 71 -2.50 -18.46 8.73
CA ARG A 71 -3.82 -18.60 8.08
C ARG A 71 -3.84 -17.88 6.74
N VAL A 72 -3.47 -16.60 6.70
CA VAL A 72 -3.40 -15.80 5.45
C VAL A 72 -2.47 -16.45 4.42
N ALA A 73 -1.32 -16.93 4.88
CA ALA A 73 -0.34 -17.60 4.04
C ALA A 73 -0.90 -18.89 3.41
N THR A 74 -1.71 -19.65 4.15
CA THR A 74 -2.35 -20.88 3.65
C THR A 74 -3.40 -20.56 2.58
N GLU A 75 -4.19 -19.51 2.79
CA GLU A 75 -5.19 -19.04 1.81
C GLU A 75 -4.51 -18.62 0.49
N VAL A 76 -3.42 -17.85 0.57
CA VAL A 76 -2.67 -17.39 -0.62
C VAL A 76 -1.86 -18.51 -1.28
N HIS A 77 -1.35 -19.48 -0.50
CA HIS A 77 -0.61 -20.63 -1.01
C HIS A 77 -1.42 -21.42 -2.05
N SER A 78 -2.75 -21.53 -1.86
CA SER A 78 -3.65 -22.20 -2.80
C SER A 78 -3.61 -21.62 -4.22
N GLY A 79 -3.13 -20.37 -4.39
CA GLY A 79 -3.08 -19.65 -5.66
C GLY A 79 -1.68 -19.37 -6.22
N GLN A 80 -0.60 -20.05 -5.76
CA GLN A 80 0.79 -19.88 -6.26
C GLN A 80 1.30 -18.41 -6.28
N SER A 81 0.75 -17.56 -5.43
CA SER A 81 1.00 -16.12 -5.44
C SER A 81 2.00 -15.71 -4.35
N GLU A 82 2.82 -14.71 -4.63
CA GLU A 82 3.63 -14.06 -3.58
C GLU A 82 2.72 -13.24 -2.68
N LEU A 83 3.01 -13.24 -1.38
CA LEU A 83 2.37 -12.41 -0.38
C LEU A 83 3.27 -11.19 -0.11
N LEU A 84 2.71 -10.00 -0.29
CA LEU A 84 3.32 -8.75 0.10
C LEU A 84 2.92 -8.43 1.54
N VAL A 85 3.90 -8.33 2.43
CA VAL A 85 3.71 -8.03 3.86
C VAL A 85 4.34 -6.67 4.17
N LYS A 86 3.59 -5.77 4.82
CA LYS A 86 4.02 -4.41 5.20
C LYS A 86 3.54 -4.05 6.60
N PRO A 87 4.23 -3.18 7.36
CA PRO A 87 3.67 -2.59 8.56
C PRO A 87 2.30 -1.94 8.28
N LEU A 88 1.34 -2.13 9.19
CA LEU A 88 0.13 -1.32 9.21
C LEU A 88 0.51 0.06 9.78
N LEU A 89 0.51 1.08 8.93
CA LEU A 89 0.82 2.45 9.35
C LEU A 89 -0.47 3.12 9.86
N PRO A 90 -0.55 3.47 11.16
CA PRO A 90 -1.67 4.27 11.64
C PRO A 90 -1.54 5.69 11.12
N GLY A 91 -2.65 6.30 10.73
CA GLY A 91 -2.66 7.70 10.31
C GLY A 91 -3.73 8.01 9.28
N ARG A 92 -3.49 9.12 8.57
CA ARG A 92 -4.36 9.66 7.53
C ARG A 92 -3.88 9.16 6.16
N GLU A 93 -4.82 8.89 5.27
CA GLU A 93 -4.54 8.45 3.91
C GLU A 93 -4.81 9.58 2.92
N PHE A 94 -3.86 9.81 2.00
CA PHE A 94 -3.95 10.89 1.01
C PHE A 94 -3.69 10.35 -0.39
N THR A 95 -4.48 10.83 -1.34
CA THR A 95 -4.32 10.57 -2.76
C THR A 95 -4.02 11.88 -3.48
N VAL A 96 -3.02 11.87 -4.37
CA VAL A 96 -2.68 12.99 -5.24
C VAL A 96 -2.55 12.49 -6.66
N ALA A 97 -3.46 12.92 -7.53
CA ALA A 97 -3.42 12.56 -8.94
C ALA A 97 -2.44 13.46 -9.71
N VAL A 98 -1.78 12.89 -10.70
CA VAL A 98 -0.87 13.60 -11.62
C VAL A 98 -1.26 13.24 -13.06
N VAL A 99 -1.44 14.25 -13.90
CA VAL A 99 -1.82 14.12 -15.33
C VAL A 99 -0.77 14.84 -16.17
N GLY A 100 0.07 14.11 -16.89
CA GLY A 100 1.27 14.67 -17.52
C GLY A 100 2.19 15.26 -16.45
N ASP A 101 2.48 16.55 -16.52
CA ASP A 101 3.21 17.30 -15.48
C ASP A 101 2.29 18.05 -14.49
N GLN A 102 0.96 17.96 -14.64
CA GLN A 102 0.02 18.66 -13.78
C GLN A 102 -0.28 17.85 -12.52
N VAL A 103 0.02 18.41 -11.35
CA VAL A 103 -0.34 17.84 -10.04
C VAL A 103 -1.70 18.40 -9.59
N LEU A 104 -2.64 17.51 -9.27
CA LEU A 104 -3.99 17.87 -8.84
C LEU A 104 -4.06 18.11 -7.31
N PRO A 105 -5.18 18.67 -6.79
CA PRO A 105 -5.37 18.84 -5.36
C PRO A 105 -5.24 17.53 -4.59
N VAL A 106 -4.76 17.63 -3.35
CA VAL A 106 -4.69 16.48 -2.44
C VAL A 106 -6.11 16.10 -2.02
N VAL A 107 -6.43 14.81 -2.11
CA VAL A 107 -7.65 14.21 -1.59
C VAL A 107 -7.29 13.46 -0.31
N GLU A 108 -8.02 13.69 0.77
CA GLU A 108 -7.92 12.87 1.98
C GLU A 108 -8.99 11.78 1.94
N ILE A 109 -8.57 10.55 2.22
CA ILE A 109 -9.46 9.40 2.37
C ILE A 109 -9.67 9.15 3.86
N GLU A 110 -10.90 9.37 4.32
CA GLU A 110 -11.30 9.16 5.71
C GLU A 110 -11.95 7.78 5.84
N LEU A 111 -11.30 6.88 6.58
CA LEU A 111 -11.80 5.52 6.80
C LEU A 111 -12.47 5.39 8.16
N ALA A 112 -13.65 4.80 8.19
CA ALA A 112 -14.31 4.41 9.44
C ALA A 112 -13.65 3.18 10.11
N THR A 113 -12.84 2.44 9.35
CA THR A 113 -12.13 1.24 9.79
C THR A 113 -10.61 1.42 9.66
N PRO A 114 -9.77 0.66 10.41
CA PRO A 114 -8.31 0.80 10.36
C PRO A 114 -7.65 0.40 9.04
N VAL A 115 -8.38 -0.26 8.14
CA VAL A 115 -7.89 -0.75 6.85
C VAL A 115 -9.00 -0.57 5.81
N PHE A 116 -8.63 -0.13 4.62
CA PHE A 116 -9.51 -0.11 3.45
C PHE A 116 -9.67 -1.52 2.88
N ASP A 117 -10.51 -2.32 3.54
CA ASP A 117 -10.91 -3.65 3.07
C ASP A 117 -12.19 -3.58 2.21
N ASP A 118 -12.63 -4.72 1.69
CA ASP A 118 -13.84 -4.77 0.86
C ASP A 118 -15.11 -4.38 1.61
N THR A 119 -15.14 -4.60 2.93
CA THR A 119 -16.28 -4.16 3.73
C THR A 119 -16.35 -2.63 3.70
N ALA A 120 -15.22 -1.95 3.86
CA ALA A 120 -15.15 -0.50 3.80
C ALA A 120 -15.56 0.07 2.43
N LYS A 121 -15.21 -0.60 1.32
CA LYS A 121 -15.55 -0.11 -0.04
C LYS A 121 -17.05 -0.04 -0.33
N TYR A 122 -17.81 -1.02 0.17
CA TYR A 122 -19.21 -1.19 -0.20
C TYR A 122 -20.18 -0.81 0.91
N GLN A 123 -19.68 -0.60 2.14
CA GLN A 123 -20.49 -0.13 3.25
C GLN A 123 -20.74 1.38 3.13
N PRO A 124 -22.01 1.82 3.04
CA PRO A 124 -22.34 3.24 3.02
C PRO A 124 -21.78 3.95 4.25
N GLY A 125 -21.01 5.03 4.03
CA GLY A 125 -20.42 5.84 5.10
C GLY A 125 -19.13 5.28 5.71
N ALA A 126 -18.59 4.16 5.22
CA ALA A 126 -17.32 3.62 5.71
C ALA A 126 -16.08 4.34 5.13
N VAL A 127 -16.27 5.09 4.04
CA VAL A 127 -15.23 5.84 3.33
C VAL A 127 -15.76 7.24 3.02
N GLY A 128 -15.06 8.26 3.49
CA GLY A 128 -15.26 9.66 3.12
C GLY A 128 -14.09 10.15 2.27
N GLU A 129 -14.36 11.11 1.38
CA GLU A 129 -13.33 11.79 0.61
C GLU A 129 -13.45 13.30 0.80
N VAL A 130 -12.35 13.95 1.17
CA VAL A 130 -12.29 15.41 1.35
C VAL A 130 -11.32 15.98 0.32
N CYS A 131 -11.86 16.78 -0.61
CA CYS A 131 -11.10 17.45 -1.66
C CYS A 131 -11.49 18.93 -1.75
N PRO A 132 -10.53 19.87 -1.59
CA PRO A 132 -9.15 19.65 -1.17
C PRO A 132 -9.05 19.14 0.27
N ALA A 133 -8.02 18.33 0.57
CA ALA A 133 -7.73 17.84 1.92
C ALA A 133 -7.55 19.02 2.91
N ARG A 134 -8.04 18.84 4.14
CA ARG A 134 -7.94 19.86 5.20
C ARG A 134 -6.59 19.73 5.92
N ILE A 135 -5.54 20.24 5.29
CA ILE A 135 -4.15 20.17 5.75
C ILE A 135 -3.43 21.51 5.54
N SER A 136 -2.26 21.68 6.17
CA SER A 136 -1.44 22.87 5.97
C SER A 136 -0.88 22.93 4.55
N ASP A 137 -0.63 24.15 4.06
CA ASP A 137 -0.03 24.38 2.74
C ASP A 137 1.35 23.72 2.58
N ASP A 138 2.12 23.64 3.67
CA ASP A 138 3.39 22.91 3.71
C ASP A 138 3.19 21.40 3.45
N LEU A 139 2.20 20.77 4.11
CA LEU A 139 1.91 19.36 3.90
C LEU A 139 1.34 19.10 2.50
N THR A 140 0.44 19.97 2.02
CA THR A 140 -0.09 19.94 0.64
C THR A 140 1.06 19.95 -0.37
N SER A 141 1.97 20.92 -0.24
CA SER A 141 3.11 21.08 -1.14
C SER A 141 4.05 19.86 -1.11
N ARG A 142 4.28 19.28 0.08
CA ARG A 142 5.10 18.06 0.23
C ARG A 142 4.47 16.87 -0.46
N LEU A 143 3.18 16.62 -0.26
CA LEU A 143 2.46 15.50 -0.88
C LEU A 143 2.41 15.63 -2.41
N GLN A 144 2.14 16.84 -2.91
CA GLN A 144 2.15 17.12 -4.34
C GLN A 144 3.54 16.91 -4.97
N ASN A 145 4.59 17.37 -4.30
CA ASN A 145 5.96 17.17 -4.75
C ASN A 145 6.38 15.69 -4.75
N LEU A 146 5.97 14.92 -3.74
CA LEU A 146 6.19 13.47 -3.67
C LEU A 146 5.46 12.73 -4.79
N ALA A 147 4.21 13.10 -5.06
CA ALA A 147 3.41 12.50 -6.13
C ALA A 147 4.04 12.73 -7.51
N LEU A 148 4.51 13.96 -7.79
CA LEU A 148 5.19 14.26 -9.04
C LEU A 148 6.52 13.49 -9.18
N ARG A 149 7.30 13.38 -8.10
CA ARG A 149 8.54 12.58 -8.09
C ARG A 149 8.24 11.11 -8.37
N ALA A 150 7.23 10.55 -7.72
CA ALA A 150 6.80 9.17 -7.96
C ALA A 150 6.36 8.97 -9.42
N HIS A 151 5.55 9.89 -9.96
CA HIS A 151 5.08 9.84 -11.35
C HIS A 151 6.24 9.83 -12.36
N LYS A 152 7.25 10.69 -12.14
CA LYS A 152 8.46 10.75 -12.97
C LYS A 152 9.33 9.50 -12.83
N ALA A 153 9.55 9.03 -11.60
CA ALA A 153 10.37 7.85 -11.32
C ALA A 153 9.81 6.56 -11.95
N LEU A 154 8.48 6.46 -12.05
CA LEU A 154 7.81 5.32 -12.68
C LEU A 154 7.67 5.46 -14.20
N GLY A 155 8.14 6.57 -14.79
CA GLY A 155 8.14 6.79 -16.24
C GLY A 155 6.78 7.21 -16.81
N PHE A 156 5.88 7.76 -16.01
CA PHE A 156 4.56 8.22 -16.47
C PHE A 156 4.56 9.67 -17.00
N ALA A 157 5.63 10.42 -16.74
CA ALA A 157 5.83 11.72 -17.38
C ALA A 157 6.26 11.51 -18.84
N GLN A 158 5.41 11.94 -19.78
CA GLN A 158 5.69 12.03 -21.21
C GLN A 158 5.35 13.44 -21.70
#